data_AF-A0A4P5WFS8-F1
#
_entry.id   AF-A0A4P5WFS8-F1
#
_cell.length_a   1.000
_cell.length_b   1.000
_cell.length_c   1.000
_cell.angle_alpha   90.00
_cell.angle_beta   90.00
_cell.angle_gamma   90.00
#
_symmetry.space_group_name_H-M   'P 1'
#
loop_
_entity.id
_entity.type
_entity.pdbx_description
1 polymer ?
#
loop_
_entity_poly.entity_id
_entity_poly.type
_entity_poly.pdbx_seq_one_letter_code
_entity_poly.pdbx_strand_id
1 'polypeptide(L)'
;MTKKYKISGNIDFIKDGFIHGWAVVTQDITTQNACDLWIDGQFITTFEAVLYREDLKAESIRAGIAGFCQAIPLVFCDDQIHELSLRISDSDIVIHTKTVTIGRFQASCRLDVKF
;
A
#
# COMPACT_ATOMS: atom_id res chain seq x y z
N MET A 1 21.34 -0.80 -22.82
CA MET A 1 19.91 -1.14 -22.94
C MET A 1 19.22 -0.77 -21.63
N THR A 2 18.70 0.45 -21.52
CA THR A 2 17.99 0.92 -20.31
C THR A 2 16.60 0.29 -20.31
N LYS A 3 16.41 -0.77 -19.52
CA LYS A 3 15.09 -1.38 -19.30
C LYS A 3 14.20 -0.28 -18.73
N LYS A 4 13.21 0.17 -19.51
CA LYS A 4 12.29 1.23 -19.11
C LYS A 4 11.35 0.63 -18.05
N TYR A 5 11.75 0.71 -16.78
CA TYR A 5 10.91 0.28 -15.67
C TYR A 5 9.66 1.16 -15.65
N LYS A 6 8.51 0.62 -16.03
CA LYS A 6 7.22 1.28 -15.78
C LYS A 6 6.88 1.04 -14.31
N ILE A 7 7.61 1.73 -13.44
CA ILE A 7 7.30 1.79 -12.00
C ILE A 7 6.02 2.61 -11.88
N SER A 8 5.01 2.02 -11.28
CA SER A 8 3.70 2.66 -11.13
C SER A 8 2.98 2.06 -9.95
N GLY A 9 2.14 2.86 -9.32
CA GLY A 9 1.31 2.40 -8.23
C GLY A 9 0.24 3.43 -7.93
N ASN A 10 -0.72 3.01 -7.13
CA ASN A 10 -1.76 3.87 -6.62
C ASN A 10 -2.12 3.46 -5.21
N ILE A 11 -2.44 4.46 -4.39
CA ILE A 11 -3.11 4.26 -3.12
C ILE A 11 -4.59 4.52 -3.36
N ASP A 12 -5.42 3.49 -3.25
CA ASP A 12 -6.84 3.60 -3.61
C ASP A 12 -7.63 4.23 -2.46
N PHE A 13 -7.72 3.53 -1.33
CA PHE A 13 -8.51 3.95 -0.18
C PHE A 13 -7.96 3.38 1.14
N ILE A 14 -8.36 4.01 2.24
CA ILE A 14 -8.17 3.49 3.59
C ILE A 14 -9.51 2.97 4.09
N LYS A 15 -9.51 1.78 4.66
CA LYS A 15 -10.70 1.20 5.29
C LYS A 15 -10.32 0.30 6.46
N ASP A 16 -11.05 0.42 7.56
CA ASP A 16 -10.88 -0.43 8.75
C ASP A 16 -9.43 -0.50 9.28
N GLY A 17 -8.69 0.62 9.17
CA GLY A 17 -7.28 0.69 9.58
C GLY A 17 -6.29 0.08 8.60
N PHE A 18 -6.70 -0.22 7.37
CA PHE A 18 -5.84 -0.76 6.31
C PHE A 18 -5.77 0.18 5.11
N ILE A 19 -4.57 0.30 4.53
CA ILE A 19 -4.33 0.97 3.24
C ILE A 19 -4.45 -0.08 2.14
N HIS A 20 -5.31 0.19 1.17
CA HIS A 20 -5.47 -0.60 -0.03
C HIS A 20 -4.87 0.13 -1.23
N GLY A 21 -4.21 -0.63 -2.09
CA GLY A 21 -3.65 -0.09 -3.31
C GLY A 21 -3.03 -1.15 -4.18
N TRP A 22 -2.25 -0.69 -5.15
CA TRP A 22 -1.41 -1.53 -5.98
C TRP A 22 -0.09 -0.84 -6.27
N ALA A 23 0.96 -1.64 -6.48
CA ALA A 23 2.28 -1.15 -6.78
C ALA A 23 3.00 -2.13 -7.70
N VAL A 24 3.73 -1.60 -8.66
CA VAL A 24 4.50 -2.34 -9.66
C VAL A 24 5.89 -1.75 -9.69
N VAL A 25 6.85 -2.51 -9.18
CA VAL A 25 8.29 -2.22 -9.25
C VAL A 25 8.87 -2.80 -10.54
N THR A 26 8.41 -3.99 -10.92
CA THR A 26 8.88 -4.77 -12.06
C THR A 26 7.71 -5.40 -12.82
N GLN A 27 7.79 -5.43 -14.15
CA GLN A 27 6.83 -6.15 -15.00
C GLN A 27 7.08 -7.66 -15.02
N ASP A 28 8.26 -8.08 -14.56
CA ASP A 28 8.59 -9.49 -14.47
C ASP A 28 7.93 -10.08 -13.21
N ILE A 29 7.04 -11.03 -13.43
CA ILE A 29 6.28 -11.70 -12.38
C ILE A 29 7.14 -12.62 -11.51
N THR A 30 8.30 -13.04 -12.02
CA THR A 30 9.24 -13.92 -11.31
C THR A 30 10.14 -13.16 -10.33
N THR A 31 10.23 -11.84 -10.46
CA THR A 31 10.98 -10.99 -9.54
C THR A 31 10.10 -10.50 -8.40
N GLN A 32 10.67 -10.37 -7.21
CA GLN A 32 9.98 -9.83 -6.04
C GLN A 32 9.47 -8.42 -6.32
N ASN A 33 8.21 -8.18 -5.97
CA ASN A 33 7.56 -6.87 -6.10
C ASN A 33 7.45 -6.24 -4.72
N ALA A 34 8.61 -6.11 -4.06
CA ALA A 34 8.74 -5.61 -2.71
C ALA A 34 8.68 -4.08 -2.68
N CYS A 35 7.84 -3.55 -1.79
CA CYS A 35 7.58 -2.14 -1.61
C CYS A 35 7.68 -1.77 -0.13
N ASP A 36 8.06 -0.52 0.13
CA ASP A 36 8.05 0.06 1.46
C ASP A 36 6.89 1.03 1.60
N LEU A 37 6.19 0.94 2.74
CA LEU A 37 5.20 1.92 3.15
C LEU A 37 5.85 2.93 4.10
N TRP A 38 5.71 4.20 3.75
CA TRP A 38 6.11 5.33 4.57
C TRP A 38 4.91 6.22 4.88
N ILE A 39 4.84 6.73 6.10
CA ILE A 39 3.82 7.68 6.54
C ILE A 39 4.53 8.87 7.18
N ASP A 40 4.28 10.09 6.69
CA ASP A 40 4.94 11.33 7.12
C ASP A 40 6.48 11.25 7.15
N GLY A 41 7.05 10.53 6.19
CA GLY A 41 8.49 10.31 6.12
C GLY A 41 9.04 9.30 7.14
N GLN A 42 8.19 8.64 7.93
CA GLN A 42 8.56 7.52 8.78
C GLN A 42 8.36 6.18 8.05
N PHE A 43 9.39 5.33 8.06
CA PHE A 43 9.27 3.95 7.58
C PHE A 43 8.34 3.14 8.48
N ILE A 44 7.35 2.48 7.88
CA ILE A 44 6.38 1.67 8.60
C ILE A 44 6.66 0.18 8.44
N THR A 45 6.73 -0.29 7.19
CA THR A 45 6.92 -1.71 6.89
C THR A 45 7.33 -1.91 5.43
N THR A 46 8.06 -3.00 5.19
CA THR A 46 8.26 -3.59 3.86
C THR A 46 7.21 -4.68 3.62
N PHE A 47 6.74 -4.83 2.39
CA PHE A 47 5.77 -5.85 1.99
C PHE A 47 5.87 -6.20 0.51
N GLU A 48 5.34 -7.36 0.13
CA GLU A 48 5.25 -7.74 -1.28
C GLU A 48 3.84 -7.43 -1.81
N ALA A 49 3.77 -6.68 -2.92
CA ALA A 49 2.51 -6.42 -3.61
C ALA A 49 2.14 -7.63 -4.50
N VAL A 50 1.54 -8.64 -3.87
CA VAL A 50 1.20 -9.95 -4.47
C VAL A 50 -0.31 -10.23 -4.54
N LEU A 51 -1.16 -9.30 -4.13
CA LEU A 51 -2.61 -9.52 -4.22
C LEU A 51 -3.06 -9.45 -5.68
N TYR A 52 -3.94 -10.39 -6.05
CA TYR A 52 -4.53 -10.43 -7.38
C TYR A 52 -5.63 -9.39 -7.55
N ARG A 53 -5.63 -8.75 -8.72
CA ARG A 53 -6.58 -7.72 -9.15
C ARG A 53 -6.95 -7.94 -10.61
N GLU A 54 -8.24 -8.08 -10.86
CA GLU A 54 -8.78 -8.35 -12.20
C GLU A 54 -8.58 -7.17 -13.15
N ASP A 55 -8.71 -5.94 -12.65
CA ASP A 55 -8.48 -4.71 -13.42
C ASP A 55 -7.03 -4.60 -13.88
N LEU A 56 -6.06 -4.94 -13.02
CA LEU A 56 -4.65 -4.97 -13.40
C LEU A 56 -4.34 -6.07 -14.42
N LYS A 57 -5.04 -7.22 -14.35
CA LYS A 57 -4.92 -8.27 -15.36
C LYS A 57 -5.47 -7.82 -16.71
N ALA A 58 -6.61 -7.12 -16.73
CA ALA A 58 -7.19 -6.58 -17.96
C ALA A 58 -6.24 -5.60 -18.65
N GLU A 59 -5.52 -4.79 -17.86
CA GLU A 59 -4.47 -3.87 -18.33
C GLU A 59 -3.13 -4.57 -18.66
N SER A 60 -3.06 -5.91 -18.58
CA SER A 60 -1.84 -6.71 -18.76
C SER A 60 -0.68 -6.30 -17.83
N ILE A 61 -1.01 -5.74 -16.66
CA ILE A 61 -0.05 -5.33 -15.63
C ILE A 61 0.24 -6.55 -14.76
N ARG A 62 1.46 -7.08 -14.85
CA ARG A 62 1.98 -8.16 -13.97
C ARG A 62 0.99 -9.32 -13.74
N ALA A 63 0.25 -9.70 -14.78
CA ALA A 63 -0.83 -10.71 -14.75
C ALA A 63 -1.91 -10.49 -13.68
N GLY A 64 -2.09 -9.26 -13.21
CA GLY A 64 -3.01 -8.90 -12.13
C GLY A 64 -2.41 -8.98 -10.72
N ILE A 65 -1.17 -9.45 -10.58
CA ILE A 65 -0.55 -9.72 -9.27
C ILE A 65 0.31 -8.52 -8.86
N ALA A 66 -0.35 -7.49 -8.33
CA ALA A 66 0.30 -6.25 -7.92
C ALA A 66 -0.47 -5.46 -6.84
N GLY A 67 -1.54 -6.01 -6.27
CA GLY A 67 -2.27 -5.37 -5.18
C GLY A 67 -1.58 -5.56 -3.82
N PHE A 68 -1.91 -4.71 -2.86
CA PHE A 68 -1.47 -4.83 -1.47
C PHE A 68 -2.55 -4.35 -0.49
N CYS A 69 -2.40 -4.76 0.78
CA CYS A 69 -3.26 -4.38 1.89
C CYS A 69 -2.42 -4.32 3.17
N GLN A 70 -2.11 -3.11 3.66
CA GLN A 70 -1.21 -2.93 4.81
C GLN A 70 -1.91 -2.26 5.97
N ALA A 71 -1.69 -2.77 7.18
CA ALA A 71 -2.23 -2.18 8.41
C ALA A 71 -1.57 -0.83 8.69
N ILE A 72 -2.37 0.14 9.14
CA ILE A 72 -1.92 1.44 9.59
C ILE A 72 -1.65 1.35 11.09
N PRO A 73 -0.46 1.76 11.57
CA PRO A 73 -0.21 1.87 12.99
C PRO A 73 -1.19 2.86 13.65
N LEU A 74 -1.76 2.48 14.80
CA LEU A 74 -2.78 3.28 15.49
C LEU A 74 -2.35 4.72 15.81
N VAL A 75 -1.04 4.98 15.89
CA VAL A 75 -0.48 6.32 16.12
C VAL A 75 -0.81 7.33 15.02
N PHE A 76 -1.10 6.84 13.80
CA PHE A 76 -1.52 7.66 12.65
C PHE A 76 -3.04 7.68 12.47
N CYS A 77 -3.81 7.00 13.32
CA CYS A 77 -5.27 7.01 13.27
C CYS A 77 -5.81 8.10 14.21
N ASP A 78 -5.60 9.37 13.86
CA ASP A 78 -5.80 10.51 14.76
C ASP A 78 -6.76 11.59 14.22
N ASP A 79 -7.42 11.33 13.09
CA ASP A 79 -8.25 12.26 12.30
C ASP A 79 -7.45 13.40 11.62
N GLN A 80 -6.13 13.29 11.50
CA GLN A 80 -5.29 14.25 10.80
C GLN A 80 -4.95 13.82 9.37
N ILE A 81 -4.44 14.78 8.59
CA ILE A 81 -3.92 14.54 7.25
C ILE A 81 -2.51 13.98 7.38
N HIS A 82 -2.29 12.82 6.79
CA HIS A 82 -0.99 12.17 6.69
C HIS A 82 -0.57 12.02 5.23
N GLU A 83 0.73 12.09 4.99
CA GLU A 83 1.34 11.80 3.70
C GLU A 83 1.76 10.33 3.64
N LEU A 84 1.10 9.56 2.78
CA LEU A 84 1.49 8.20 2.49
C LEU A 84 2.43 8.18 1.29
N SER A 85 3.55 7.47 1.40
CA SER A 85 4.51 7.27 0.32
C SER A 85 4.80 5.78 0.13
N LEU A 86 4.59 5.30 -1.09
CA LEU A 86 5.04 3.98 -1.54
C LEU A 86 6.40 4.13 -2.17
N ARG A 87 7.36 3.32 -1.73
CA ARG A 87 8.72 3.29 -2.29
C ARG A 87 9.11 1.88 -2.69
N ILE A 88 10.12 1.77 -3.55
CA ILE A 88 10.74 0.47 -3.85
C ILE A 88 11.52 0.02 -2.60
N SER A 89 11.39 -1.25 -2.21
CA SER A 89 12.15 -1.80 -1.09
C SER A 89 13.65 -1.53 -1.24
N ASP A 90 14.30 -1.14 -0.16
CA ASP A 90 15.75 -0.83 -0.10
C ASP A 90 16.19 0.28 -1.07
N SER A 91 15.27 1.18 -1.45
CA SER A 91 15.54 2.26 -2.39
C SER A 91 14.80 3.54 -2.04
N ASP A 92 15.40 4.70 -2.35
CA ASP A 92 14.76 6.01 -2.20
C ASP A 92 13.80 6.35 -3.35
N ILE A 93 13.57 5.42 -4.29
CA ILE A 93 12.68 5.63 -5.43
C ILE A 93 11.23 5.57 -4.98
N VAL A 94 10.55 6.71 -5.07
CA VAL A 94 9.12 6.83 -4.80
C VAL A 94 8.30 6.32 -5.99
N ILE A 95 7.40 5.39 -5.71
CA ILE A 95 6.43 4.82 -6.67
C ILE A 95 5.21 5.74 -6.78
N HIS A 96 4.66 6.14 -5.64
CA HIS A 96 3.47 6.98 -5.54
C HIS A 96 3.38 7.63 -4.15
N THR A 97 2.88 8.87 -4.10
CA THR A 97 2.62 9.59 -2.85
C THR A 97 1.21 10.12 -2.87
N LYS A 98 0.51 10.04 -1.73
CA LYS A 98 -0.87 10.50 -1.56
C LYS A 98 -1.08 11.04 -0.16
N THR A 99 -1.66 12.23 -0.05
CA THR A 99 -2.14 12.78 1.22
C THR A 99 -3.57 12.34 1.48
N VAL A 100 -3.82 11.82 2.68
CA VAL A 100 -5.13 11.30 3.09
C VAL A 100 -5.39 11.61 4.54
N THR A 101 -6.65 11.92 4.88
CA THR A 101 -7.07 11.98 6.27
C THR A 101 -7.25 10.57 6.80
N ILE A 102 -6.56 10.22 7.87
CA ILE A 102 -6.68 8.90 8.51
C ILE A 102 -7.59 9.05 9.72
N GLY A 103 -8.81 8.54 9.58
CA GLY A 103 -9.80 8.60 10.66
C GLY A 103 -9.35 7.81 11.90
N ARG A 104 -9.80 8.25 13.07
CA ARG A 104 -9.63 7.47 14.31
C ARG A 104 -10.24 6.10 14.15
N PHE A 105 -9.52 5.10 14.65
CA PHE A 105 -10.03 3.75 14.72
C PHE A 105 -11.20 3.71 15.72
N GLN A 106 -12.43 3.81 15.22
CA GLN A 106 -13.62 3.53 16.02
C GLN A 106 -13.74 2.01 16.13
N ALA A 107 -13.11 1.44 17.14
CA ALA A 107 -13.43 0.10 17.59
C ALA A 107 -14.88 0.09 18.09
N SER A 108 -15.86 0.01 17.20
CA SER A 108 -17.23 -0.40 17.55
C SER A 108 -17.29 -1.92 17.79
N CYS A 109 -16.24 -2.49 18.40
CA CYS A 109 -16.33 -3.81 19.02
C CYS A 109 -16.91 -3.59 20.41
N ARG A 110 -18.23 -3.58 20.48
CA ARG A 110 -18.98 -3.79 21.72
C ARG A 110 -18.55 -5.16 22.25
N LEU A 111 -17.68 -5.16 23.26
CA LEU A 111 -17.38 -6.34 24.07
C LEU A 111 -18.67 -6.73 24.83
N ASP A 112 -19.60 -7.38 24.14
CA ASP A 112 -20.65 -8.16 24.81
C ASP A 112 -20.08 -9.54 25.18
N VAL A 113 -19.07 -9.54 26.05
CA VAL A 113 -18.73 -10.75 26.83
C VAL A 113 -19.67 -10.73 28.03
N LYS A 114 -20.80 -11.42 27.90
CA LYS A 114 -21.63 -11.78 29.04
C LYS A 114 -20.94 -12.95 29.75
N PHE A 115 -20.58 -12.74 31.01
CA PHE A 115 -20.19 -13.78 31.96
C PHE A 115 -21.38 -14.70 32.28
#